data_AF-A0AAV6QXL5-F1
#
_entry.id   AF-A0AAV6QXL5-F1
#
_cell.length_a   1.000
_cell.length_b   1.000
_cell.length_c   1.000
_cell.angle_alpha   90.00
_cell.angle_beta   90.00
_cell.angle_gamma   90.00
#
_symmetry.space_group_name_H-M   'P 1'
#
loop_
_entity.id
_entity.type
_entity.pdbx_description
1 polymer ?
#
loop_
_entity_poly.entity_id
_entity_poly.type
_entity_poly.pdbx_seq_one_letter_code
_entity_poly.pdbx_strand_id
1 'polypeptide(L)'
;MSLPPSSNLSLHPPPPSLALILTCSEVTLGTHLFAAASCTYLLVFLPLSVFILHLGLQKRRGLHPAATSNTDFFAYNIILIEVIAVLGCCFYLGGAYTYILKIKLVGNYFFFILIPAQSLFHVLTCLERYLAVIHPVFYLSLRISGGVKLRNVSTGLVWGISCGWLGLMHTYRPVVPVIPIIAILIFSVAATLFFSLAVLLALIRPGPGAGTGERADRLKRRAFHTIVVITGVVLLRLSGTMCCILLSAALKNNCTVLLSLIWFCLPSSYVLPLLFLHRAGKLPCFKYDTVGSEEREQP
;
A
#
# COMPACT_ATOMS: atom_id res chain seq x y z
N MET A 1 -16.22 -6.72 -63.24
CA MET A 1 -15.42 -7.14 -62.08
C MET A 1 -15.39 -5.96 -61.12
N SER A 2 -16.37 -5.91 -60.23
CA SER A 2 -16.67 -4.78 -59.34
C SER A 2 -16.06 -5.04 -57.97
N LEU A 3 -15.15 -4.17 -57.55
CA LEU A 3 -14.56 -4.17 -56.19
C LEU A 3 -15.64 -3.84 -55.15
N PRO A 4 -15.64 -4.50 -53.97
CA PRO A 4 -16.56 -4.17 -52.90
C PRO A 4 -16.17 -2.85 -52.20
N PRO A 5 -17.15 -2.12 -51.63
CA PRO A 5 -16.89 -0.86 -50.95
C PRO A 5 -16.19 -1.09 -49.61
N SER A 6 -15.13 -0.33 -49.41
CA SER A 6 -14.40 -0.16 -48.15
C SER A 6 -15.34 0.12 -46.99
N SER A 7 -15.39 -0.79 -46.03
CA SER A 7 -16.10 -0.63 -44.78
C SER A 7 -15.43 0.48 -43.97
N ASN A 8 -16.10 1.63 -43.84
CA ASN A 8 -15.72 2.67 -42.89
C ASN A 8 -15.89 2.09 -41.48
N LEU A 9 -14.78 1.61 -40.91
CA LEU A 9 -14.70 1.26 -39.51
C LEU A 9 -14.78 2.57 -38.71
N SER A 10 -16.01 3.00 -38.43
CA SER A 10 -16.28 4.11 -37.51
C SER A 10 -15.71 3.73 -36.15
N LEU A 11 -14.50 4.22 -35.88
CA LEU A 11 -13.84 4.13 -34.60
C LEU A 11 -14.74 4.89 -33.60
N HIS A 12 -15.53 4.15 -32.83
CA HIS A 12 -16.34 4.72 -31.76
C HIS A 12 -15.41 5.54 -30.87
N PRO A 13 -15.66 6.85 -30.65
CA PRO A 13 -14.84 7.62 -29.73
C PRO A 13 -14.92 6.94 -28.36
N PRO A 14 -13.77 6.71 -27.70
CA PRO A 14 -13.77 6.08 -26.39
C PRO A 14 -14.64 6.91 -25.42
N PRO A 15 -15.34 6.26 -24.48
CA PRO A 15 -16.27 6.95 -23.60
C PRO A 15 -15.55 8.08 -22.83
N PRO A 16 -16.18 9.28 -22.71
CA PRO A 16 -15.57 10.50 -22.19
C PRO A 16 -15.15 10.46 -20.72
N SER A 17 -15.52 9.41 -19.98
CA SER A 17 -15.20 9.22 -18.56
C SER A 17 -13.72 8.93 -18.28
N LEU A 18 -12.93 8.59 -19.31
CA LEU A 18 -11.54 8.13 -19.17
C LEU A 18 -10.51 9.26 -19.33
N ALA A 19 -10.82 10.35 -20.03
CA ALA A 19 -9.93 11.52 -20.22
C ALA A 19 -9.99 12.52 -19.04
N LEU A 20 -10.68 12.17 -17.95
CA LEU A 20 -11.15 13.14 -16.98
C LEU A 20 -10.06 13.64 -16.02
N ILE A 21 -9.16 12.78 -15.53
CA ILE A 21 -8.28 13.11 -14.39
C ILE A 21 -7.31 14.26 -14.69
N LEU A 22 -6.67 14.26 -15.87
CA LEU A 22 -5.77 15.34 -16.26
C LEU A 22 -6.52 16.65 -16.53
N THR A 23 -7.70 16.57 -17.17
CA THR A 23 -8.54 17.75 -17.45
C THR A 23 -9.12 18.35 -16.16
N CYS A 24 -9.46 17.49 -15.20
CA CYS A 24 -9.94 17.88 -13.87
C CYS A 24 -8.91 18.59 -13.00
N SER A 25 -7.62 18.37 -13.27
CA SER A 25 -6.52 19.04 -12.57
C SER A 25 -6.36 20.52 -12.92
N GLU A 26 -6.98 20.96 -14.02
CA GLU A 26 -6.93 22.36 -14.48
C GLU A 26 -8.03 23.22 -13.87
N VAL A 27 -9.06 22.60 -13.28
CA VAL A 27 -10.12 23.33 -12.58
C VAL A 27 -9.62 23.72 -11.18
N THR A 28 -9.75 24.99 -10.81
CA THR A 28 -9.32 25.58 -9.53
C THR A 28 -9.67 24.72 -8.32
N LEU A 29 -10.90 24.17 -8.28
CA LEU A 29 -11.36 23.30 -7.21
C LEU A 29 -10.52 22.00 -7.08
N GLY A 30 -10.12 21.42 -8.21
CA GLY A 30 -9.33 20.20 -8.23
C GLY A 30 -7.92 20.41 -7.70
N THR A 31 -7.32 21.57 -8.00
CA THR A 31 -6.02 21.97 -7.44
C THR A 31 -6.10 22.14 -5.93
N HIS A 32 -7.16 22.75 -5.40
CA HIS A 32 -7.37 22.91 -3.94
C HIS A 32 -7.56 21.57 -3.22
N LEU A 33 -8.34 20.64 -3.78
CA LEU A 33 -8.52 19.31 -3.20
C LEU A 33 -7.22 18.51 -3.18
N PHE A 34 -6.47 18.55 -4.29
CA PHE A 34 -5.17 17.90 -4.37
C PHE A 34 -4.17 18.55 -3.39
N ALA A 35 -4.19 19.87 -3.24
CA ALA A 35 -3.37 20.59 -2.27
C ALA A 35 -3.72 20.18 -0.84
N ALA A 36 -5.00 20.11 -0.47
CA ALA A 36 -5.42 19.69 0.87
C ALA A 36 -4.94 18.26 1.18
N ALA A 37 -5.10 17.33 0.23
CA ALA A 37 -4.59 15.97 0.37
C ALA A 37 -3.06 15.93 0.48
N SER A 38 -2.36 16.70 -0.35
CA SER A 38 -0.89 16.82 -0.33
C SER A 38 -0.39 17.39 0.99
N CYS A 39 -1.04 18.42 1.54
CA CYS A 39 -0.75 18.97 2.85
C CYS A 39 -0.96 17.93 3.95
N THR A 40 -1.99 17.09 3.84
CA THR A 40 -2.24 16.01 4.79
C THR A 40 -1.11 14.98 4.76
N TYR A 41 -0.69 14.56 3.56
CA TYR A 41 0.48 13.70 3.39
C TYR A 41 1.76 14.33 3.97
N LEU A 42 2.05 15.59 3.64
CA LEU A 42 3.23 16.29 4.15
C LEU A 42 3.23 16.43 5.67
N LEU A 43 2.11 16.87 6.26
CA LEU A 43 2.05 17.19 7.68
C LEU A 43 1.98 15.96 8.58
N VAL A 44 1.40 14.86 8.10
CA VAL A 44 1.20 13.65 8.93
C VAL A 44 2.20 12.56 8.57
N PHE A 45 2.42 12.30 7.29
CA PHE A 45 3.25 11.17 6.86
C PHE A 45 4.75 11.46 6.93
N LEU A 46 5.18 12.67 6.57
CA LEU A 46 6.59 13.06 6.65
C LEU A 46 7.15 12.94 8.09
N PRO A 47 6.52 13.52 9.14
CA PRO A 47 7.06 13.38 10.50
C PRO A 47 7.02 11.93 10.98
N LEU A 48 5.97 11.17 10.63
CA LEU A 48 5.89 9.75 10.97
C LEU A 48 7.04 8.94 10.34
N SER A 49 7.37 9.23 9.08
CA SER A 49 8.45 8.57 8.35
C SER A 49 9.82 8.93 8.91
N VAL A 50 10.06 10.21 9.18
CA VAL A 50 11.30 10.68 9.81
C VAL A 50 11.47 10.03 11.18
N PHE A 51 10.39 9.96 11.97
CA PHE A 51 10.40 9.34 13.28
C PHE A 51 10.72 7.84 13.20
N ILE A 52 10.11 7.10 12.27
CA ILE A 52 10.39 5.67 12.06
C ILE A 52 11.83 5.45 11.61
N LEU A 53 12.33 6.26 10.67
CA LEU A 53 13.70 6.17 10.20
C LEU A 53 14.69 6.46 11.33
N HIS A 54 14.41 7.48 12.15
CA HIS A 54 15.22 7.81 13.32
C HIS A 54 15.24 6.66 14.34
N LEU A 55 14.09 6.05 14.65
CA LEU A 55 14.03 4.87 15.52
C LEU A 55 14.81 3.68 14.93
N GLY A 56 14.69 3.45 13.63
CA GLY A 56 15.45 2.43 12.91
C GLY A 56 16.97 2.64 13.02
N LEU A 57 17.41 3.88 12.84
CA LEU A 57 18.81 4.29 12.98
C LEU A 57 19.30 4.16 14.43
N GLN A 58 18.51 4.57 15.42
CA GLN A 58 18.83 4.39 16.83
C GLN A 58 18.99 2.92 17.20
N LYS A 59 18.07 2.07 16.76
CA LYS A 59 18.12 0.62 16.99
C LYS A 59 19.33 -0.03 16.32
N ARG A 60 19.79 0.51 15.19
CA ARG A 60 21.04 0.06 14.54
C ARG A 60 22.29 0.47 15.32
N ARG A 61 22.25 1.59 16.05
CA ARG A 61 23.37 2.14 16.84
C ARG A 61 23.45 1.58 18.27
N GLY A 62 22.34 1.11 18.85
CA GLY A 62 22.28 0.55 20.20
C GLY A 62 22.35 -1.00 20.24
N LEU A 63 23.49 -1.52 20.71
CA LEU A 63 23.70 -2.81 21.38
C LEU A 63 22.82 -4.03 20.96
N HIS A 64 22.82 -4.41 19.68
CA HIS A 64 22.82 -5.81 19.19
C HIS A 64 22.68 -5.79 17.64
N PRO A 65 23.78 -5.90 16.88
CA PRO A 65 23.76 -5.90 15.41
C PRO A 65 23.12 -7.15 14.78
N ALA A 66 22.59 -8.09 15.58
CA ALA A 66 22.16 -9.41 15.12
C ALA A 66 20.70 -9.53 14.65
N ALA A 67 19.87 -8.49 14.77
CA ALA A 67 18.49 -8.58 14.32
C ALA A 67 17.86 -7.21 14.00
N THR A 68 18.33 -6.55 12.94
CA THR A 68 17.35 -5.83 12.11
C THR A 68 16.33 -6.86 11.67
N SER A 69 15.17 -6.81 12.30
CA SER A 69 14.07 -7.73 12.09
C SER A 69 13.80 -7.75 10.59
N ASN A 70 14.00 -8.92 10.01
CA ASN A 70 13.82 -9.21 8.60
C ASN A 70 12.47 -8.73 8.02
N THR A 71 11.50 -8.41 8.88
CA THR A 71 10.19 -7.86 8.53
C THR A 71 10.13 -6.35 8.39
N ASP A 72 11.23 -5.63 8.65
CA ASP A 72 11.28 -4.16 8.51
C ASP A 72 11.66 -3.75 7.08
N PHE A 73 12.16 -4.68 6.26
CA PHE A 73 12.65 -4.41 4.90
C PHE A 73 11.56 -3.88 3.95
N PHE A 74 10.39 -4.52 3.91
CA PHE A 74 9.28 -4.03 3.09
C PHE A 74 8.67 -2.74 3.66
N ALA A 75 8.74 -2.54 4.97
CA ALA A 75 8.30 -1.29 5.58
C ALA A 75 9.17 -0.10 5.14
N TYR A 76 10.49 -0.27 5.04
CA TYR A 76 11.37 0.77 4.48
C TYR A 76 11.08 1.06 3.00
N ASN A 77 10.81 0.04 2.19
CA ASN A 77 10.44 0.25 0.79
C ASN A 77 9.11 1.02 0.66
N ILE A 78 8.12 0.72 1.49
CA ILE A 78 6.88 1.50 1.55
C ILE A 78 7.17 2.95 1.95
N ILE A 79 7.96 3.19 3.00
CA ILE A 79 8.35 4.55 3.40
C ILE A 79 9.04 5.29 2.25
N LEU A 80 9.94 4.63 1.51
CA LEU A 80 10.62 5.22 0.36
C LEU A 80 9.64 5.63 -0.75
N ILE A 81 8.67 4.77 -1.07
CA ILE A 81 7.63 5.07 -2.07
C ILE A 81 6.78 6.26 -1.64
N GLU A 82 6.42 6.33 -0.37
CA GLU A 82 5.60 7.41 0.15
C GLU A 82 6.37 8.74 0.16
N VAL A 83 7.67 8.72 0.46
CA VAL A 83 8.54 9.91 0.30
C VAL A 83 8.58 10.35 -1.17
N ILE A 84 8.66 9.42 -2.12
CA ILE A 84 8.59 9.73 -3.57
C ILE A 84 7.22 10.32 -3.92
N ALA A 85 6.13 9.79 -3.36
CA ALA A 85 4.78 10.32 -3.57
C ALA A 85 4.65 11.76 -3.02
N VAL A 86 5.20 12.03 -1.83
CA VAL A 86 5.28 13.36 -1.23
C VAL A 86 6.08 14.34 -2.11
N LEU A 87 7.22 13.90 -2.64
CA LEU A 87 7.99 14.70 -3.60
C LEU A 87 7.18 14.95 -4.89
N GLY A 88 6.42 13.95 -5.35
CA GLY A 88 5.48 14.07 -6.45
C GLY A 88 4.41 15.14 -6.20
N CYS A 89 3.84 15.18 -4.99
CA CYS A 89 2.91 16.22 -4.58
C CYS A 89 3.55 17.62 -4.62
N CYS A 90 4.80 17.75 -4.14
CA CYS A 90 5.53 19.02 -4.16
C CYS A 90 5.74 19.52 -5.60
N PHE A 91 6.19 18.66 -6.51
CA PHE A 91 6.33 19.01 -7.92
C PHE A 91 4.99 19.33 -8.57
N TYR A 92 3.93 18.58 -8.26
CA TYR A 92 2.61 18.84 -8.81
C TYR A 92 2.12 20.23 -8.41
N LEU A 93 2.18 20.56 -7.12
CA LEU A 93 1.76 21.86 -6.60
C LEU A 93 2.65 23.00 -7.11
N GLY A 94 3.97 22.82 -7.10
CA GLY A 94 4.90 23.80 -7.66
C GLY A 94 4.61 24.09 -9.13
N GLY A 95 4.37 23.04 -9.93
CA GLY A 95 3.98 23.18 -11.34
C GLY A 95 2.61 23.84 -11.52
N ALA A 96 1.66 23.60 -10.62
CA ALA A 96 0.36 24.26 -10.64
C ALA A 96 0.46 25.76 -10.31
N TYR A 97 1.22 26.14 -9.28
CA TYR A 97 1.40 27.54 -8.87
C TYR A 97 2.27 28.35 -9.83
N THR A 98 3.26 27.71 -10.47
CA THR A 98 4.12 28.36 -11.48
C THR A 98 3.55 28.30 -12.89
N TYR A 99 2.39 27.65 -13.07
CA TYR A 99 1.76 27.40 -14.37
C TYR A 99 2.65 26.62 -15.37
N ILE A 100 3.63 25.85 -14.89
CA ILE A 100 4.53 25.03 -15.71
C ILE A 100 3.98 23.60 -15.82
N LEU A 101 3.25 23.33 -16.91
CA LEU A 101 2.59 22.03 -17.16
C LEU A 101 3.55 20.85 -17.06
N LYS A 102 4.79 20.98 -17.56
CA LYS A 102 5.80 19.90 -17.52
C LYS A 102 6.14 19.47 -16.08
N ILE A 103 6.25 20.42 -15.15
CA ILE A 103 6.55 20.11 -13.75
C ILE A 103 5.32 19.47 -13.08
N LYS A 104 4.11 19.98 -13.35
CA LYS A 104 2.84 19.39 -12.87
C LYS A 104 2.76 17.91 -13.26
N LEU A 105 3.13 17.64 -14.50
CA LEU A 105 3.07 16.34 -15.15
C LEU A 105 4.07 15.32 -14.56
N VAL A 106 5.28 15.78 -14.24
CA VAL A 106 6.30 14.99 -13.53
C VAL A 106 5.84 14.67 -12.12
N GLY A 107 5.29 15.65 -11.39
CA GLY A 107 4.73 15.43 -10.06
C GLY A 107 3.61 14.39 -10.05
N ASN A 108 2.73 14.45 -11.05
CA ASN A 108 1.67 13.47 -11.24
C ASN A 108 2.21 12.04 -11.44
N TYR A 109 3.26 11.87 -12.24
CA TYR A 109 3.89 10.56 -12.43
C TYR A 109 4.46 9.98 -11.14
N PHE A 110 5.20 10.77 -10.37
CA PHE A 110 5.73 10.32 -9.08
C PHE A 110 4.63 10.00 -8.09
N PHE A 111 3.53 10.75 -8.08
CA PHE A 111 2.40 10.42 -7.22
C PHE A 111 1.73 9.10 -7.61
N PHE A 112 1.50 8.87 -8.91
CA PHE A 112 0.82 7.65 -9.38
C PHE A 112 1.63 6.36 -9.23
N ILE A 113 2.96 6.44 -9.05
CA ILE A 113 3.79 5.27 -8.72
C ILE A 113 3.35 4.61 -7.40
N LEU A 114 2.74 5.39 -6.51
CA LEU A 114 2.27 4.95 -5.20
C LEU A 114 1.28 3.79 -5.32
N ILE A 115 0.38 3.83 -6.30
CA ILE A 115 -0.71 2.86 -6.41
C ILE A 115 -0.22 1.42 -6.59
N PRO A 116 0.51 1.07 -7.67
CA PRO A 116 0.98 -0.30 -7.86
C PRO A 116 1.98 -0.71 -6.79
N ALA A 117 2.91 0.18 -6.45
CA ALA A 117 4.01 -0.14 -5.56
C ALA A 117 3.51 -0.45 -4.15
N GLN A 118 2.67 0.42 -3.58
CA GLN A 118 2.10 0.23 -2.24
C GLN A 118 1.22 -1.03 -2.17
N SER A 119 0.39 -1.28 -3.18
CA SER A 119 -0.51 -2.44 -3.22
C SER A 119 0.30 -3.75 -3.23
N LEU A 120 1.35 -3.83 -4.05
CA LEU A 120 2.20 -5.02 -4.11
C LEU A 120 3.05 -5.21 -2.86
N PHE A 121 3.57 -4.14 -2.25
CA PHE A 121 4.29 -4.25 -0.98
C PHE A 121 3.40 -4.69 0.19
N HIS A 122 2.11 -4.30 0.21
CA HIS A 122 1.13 -4.84 1.16
C HIS A 122 0.94 -6.35 0.97
N VAL A 123 0.81 -6.81 -0.28
CA VAL A 123 0.72 -8.24 -0.60
C VAL A 123 1.98 -9.00 -0.15
N LEU A 124 3.18 -8.48 -0.44
CA LEU A 124 4.44 -9.08 0.00
C LEU A 124 4.57 -9.11 1.53
N THR A 125 4.10 -8.07 2.21
CA THR A 125 4.07 -8.03 3.69
C THR A 125 3.14 -9.10 4.24
N CYS A 126 1.95 -9.28 3.65
CA CYS A 126 1.02 -10.33 4.04
C CYS A 126 1.57 -11.73 3.73
N LEU A 127 2.23 -11.92 2.57
CA LEU A 127 2.89 -13.17 2.21
C LEU A 127 3.98 -13.54 3.22
N GLU A 128 4.81 -12.59 3.65
CA GLU A 128 5.84 -12.84 4.66
C GLU A 128 5.23 -13.31 5.98
N ARG A 129 4.11 -12.71 6.40
CA ARG A 129 3.39 -13.13 7.63
C ARG A 129 2.72 -14.49 7.48
N TYR A 130 2.15 -14.75 6.31
CA TYR A 130 1.58 -16.05 5.96
C TYR A 130 2.65 -17.16 6.05
N LEU A 131 3.80 -16.96 5.42
CA LEU A 131 4.90 -17.93 5.44
C LEU A 131 5.40 -18.17 6.87
N ALA A 132 5.51 -17.13 7.69
CA ALA A 132 5.93 -17.26 9.07
C ALA A 132 4.97 -18.10 9.94
N VAL A 133 3.67 -18.12 9.62
CA VAL A 133 2.66 -18.86 10.39
C VAL A 133 2.44 -20.28 9.85
N ILE A 134 2.29 -20.43 8.54
CA ILE A 134 1.89 -21.71 7.91
C ILE A 134 3.10 -22.60 7.62
N HIS A 135 4.22 -21.99 7.19
CA HIS A 135 5.40 -22.73 6.75
C HIS A 135 6.66 -22.25 7.50
N PRO A 136 6.72 -22.42 8.84
CA PRO A 136 7.81 -21.87 9.65
C PRO A 136 9.19 -22.40 9.26
N VAL A 137 9.29 -23.66 8.84
CA VAL A 137 10.56 -24.26 8.37
C VAL A 137 11.04 -23.60 7.07
N PHE A 138 10.14 -23.40 6.11
CA PHE A 138 10.45 -22.71 4.87
C PHE A 138 10.80 -21.24 5.11
N TYR A 139 10.02 -20.57 5.98
CA TYR A 139 10.31 -19.21 6.41
C TYR A 139 11.68 -19.07 7.09
N LEU A 140 12.07 -20.03 7.93
CA LEU A 140 13.38 -20.04 8.59
C LEU A 140 14.52 -20.32 7.61
N SER A 141 14.33 -21.25 6.67
CA SER A 141 15.28 -21.53 5.58
C SER A 141 15.49 -20.29 4.69
N LEU A 142 14.39 -19.64 4.30
CA LEU A 142 14.44 -18.34 3.64
C LEU A 142 15.19 -17.34 4.51
N ARG A 143 14.92 -17.25 5.81
CA ARG A 143 15.60 -16.29 6.70
C ARG A 143 17.12 -16.47 6.72
N ILE A 144 17.62 -17.71 6.69
CA ILE A 144 19.04 -18.04 6.93
C ILE A 144 19.86 -18.02 5.64
N SER A 145 19.38 -18.64 4.56
CA SER A 145 20.24 -18.94 3.38
C SER A 145 19.92 -18.10 2.14
N GLY A 146 18.66 -17.66 1.95
CA GLY A 146 18.21 -17.05 0.68
C GLY A 146 17.34 -15.80 0.79
N GLY A 147 17.06 -15.32 2.00
CA GLY A 147 15.96 -14.37 2.25
C GLY A 147 16.26 -13.00 1.71
N VAL A 148 17.52 -12.57 1.76
CA VAL A 148 17.97 -11.31 1.16
C VAL A 148 17.81 -11.35 -0.36
N LYS A 149 18.18 -12.46 -1.02
CA LYS A 149 18.03 -12.62 -2.47
C LYS A 149 16.56 -12.58 -2.88
N LEU A 150 15.70 -13.37 -2.23
CA LEU A 150 14.27 -13.40 -2.56
C LEU A 150 13.63 -12.02 -2.40
N ARG A 151 13.95 -11.30 -1.32
CA ARG A 151 13.41 -9.96 -1.05
C ARG A 151 13.92 -8.90 -2.01
N ASN A 152 15.19 -8.97 -2.40
CA ASN A 152 15.74 -8.06 -3.41
C ASN A 152 15.11 -8.32 -4.77
N VAL A 153 14.90 -9.59 -5.15
CA VAL A 153 14.22 -9.97 -6.38
C VAL A 153 12.77 -9.50 -6.36
N SER A 154 12.01 -9.76 -5.28
CA SER A 154 10.62 -9.31 -5.19
C SER A 154 10.51 -7.79 -5.18
N THR A 155 11.43 -7.10 -4.51
CA THR A 155 11.52 -5.62 -4.53
C THR A 155 11.81 -5.11 -5.92
N GLY A 156 12.81 -5.68 -6.60
CA GLY A 156 13.13 -5.35 -7.99
C GLY A 156 11.93 -5.56 -8.92
N LEU A 157 11.15 -6.63 -8.71
CA LEU A 157 9.92 -6.88 -9.47
C LEU A 157 8.86 -5.80 -9.21
N VAL A 158 8.64 -5.41 -7.95
CA VAL A 158 7.67 -4.34 -7.62
C VAL A 158 8.10 -3.01 -8.23
N TRP A 159 9.38 -2.65 -8.14
CA TRP A 159 9.90 -1.44 -8.79
C TRP A 159 9.82 -1.53 -10.31
N GLY A 160 10.09 -2.70 -10.91
CA GLY A 160 9.95 -2.95 -12.34
C GLY A 160 8.51 -2.76 -12.83
N ILE A 161 7.53 -3.34 -12.13
CA ILE A 161 6.09 -3.15 -12.42
C ILE A 161 5.71 -1.68 -12.24
N SER A 162 6.25 -1.01 -11.23
CA SER A 162 6.00 0.41 -10.97
C SER A 162 6.61 1.31 -12.05
N CYS A 163 7.76 0.97 -12.62
CA CYS A 163 8.34 1.67 -13.76
C CYS A 163 7.52 1.40 -15.04
N GLY A 164 7.11 0.14 -15.25
CA GLY A 164 6.20 -0.23 -16.34
C GLY A 164 4.87 0.54 -16.26
N TRP A 165 4.37 0.79 -15.05
CA TRP A 165 3.22 1.65 -14.81
C TRP A 165 3.42 3.08 -15.30
N LEU A 166 4.60 3.67 -15.07
CA LEU A 166 4.92 5.01 -15.60
C LEU A 166 4.93 5.04 -17.12
N GLY A 167 5.50 4.01 -17.75
CA GLY A 167 5.46 3.83 -19.21
C GLY A 167 4.02 3.72 -19.72
N LEU A 168 3.19 2.93 -19.05
CA LEU A 168 1.77 2.79 -19.38
C LEU A 168 1.03 4.13 -19.25
N MET A 169 1.23 4.84 -18.14
CA MET A 169 0.66 6.18 -17.92
C MET A 169 1.13 7.20 -18.96
N HIS A 170 2.31 7.01 -19.56
CA HIS A 170 2.80 7.84 -20.66
C HIS A 170 2.10 7.51 -21.98
N THR A 171 1.99 6.23 -22.33
CA THR A 171 1.35 5.76 -23.57
C THR A 171 -0.15 6.09 -23.63
N TYR A 172 -0.87 5.97 -22.51
CA TYR A 172 -2.32 6.17 -22.49
C TYR A 172 -2.76 7.63 -22.32
N ARG A 173 -1.85 8.61 -22.35
CA ARG A 173 -2.23 10.02 -22.17
C ARG A 173 -3.23 10.52 -23.22
N PRO A 174 -4.22 11.34 -22.84
CA PRO A 174 -4.46 11.93 -21.50
C PRO A 174 -5.28 11.05 -20.55
N VAL A 175 -5.60 9.83 -20.95
CA VAL A 175 -6.46 8.90 -20.23
C VAL A 175 -5.68 8.16 -19.13
N VAL A 176 -6.28 8.04 -17.96
CA VAL A 176 -5.72 7.18 -16.91
C VAL A 176 -6.11 5.72 -17.21
N PRO A 177 -5.17 4.78 -17.23
CA PRO A 177 -5.45 3.37 -17.48
C PRO A 177 -6.16 2.75 -16.26
N VAL A 178 -7.48 2.98 -16.14
CA VAL A 178 -8.30 2.53 -15.00
C VAL A 178 -8.36 1.01 -14.88
N ILE A 179 -8.46 0.30 -16.00
CA ILE A 179 -8.55 -1.18 -16.03
C ILE A 179 -7.38 -1.83 -15.25
N PRO A 180 -6.11 -1.52 -15.53
CA PRO A 180 -5.02 -2.13 -14.80
C PRO A 180 -4.87 -1.61 -13.37
N ILE A 181 -5.40 -0.42 -13.01
CA ILE A 181 -5.54 0.00 -11.59
C ILE A 181 -6.45 -1.00 -10.86
N ILE A 182 -7.66 -1.20 -11.40
CA ILE A 182 -8.66 -2.09 -10.81
C ILE A 182 -8.11 -3.51 -10.73
N ALA A 183 -7.44 -4.01 -11.79
CA ALA A 183 -6.86 -5.34 -11.81
C ALA A 183 -5.82 -5.55 -10.70
N ILE A 184 -4.91 -4.59 -10.49
CA ILE A 184 -3.92 -4.66 -9.41
C ILE A 184 -4.58 -4.63 -8.03
N LEU A 185 -5.61 -3.80 -7.84
CA LEU A 185 -6.34 -3.73 -6.57
C LEU A 185 -7.11 -5.04 -6.29
N ILE A 186 -7.80 -5.60 -7.27
CA ILE A 186 -8.51 -6.89 -7.16
C ILE A 186 -7.51 -8.00 -6.83
N PHE A 187 -6.38 -8.07 -7.55
CA PHE A 187 -5.32 -9.03 -7.25
C PHE A 187 -4.82 -8.89 -5.81
N SER A 188 -4.62 -7.66 -5.35
CA SER A 188 -4.13 -7.39 -4.00
C SER A 188 -5.14 -7.80 -2.93
N VAL A 189 -6.44 -7.53 -3.14
CA VAL A 189 -7.51 -7.98 -2.25
C VAL A 189 -7.61 -9.50 -2.24
N ALA A 190 -7.63 -10.14 -3.41
CA ALA A 190 -7.74 -11.59 -3.52
C ALA A 190 -6.56 -12.30 -2.81
N ALA A 191 -5.33 -11.83 -3.02
CA ALA A 191 -4.14 -12.37 -2.37
C ALA A 191 -4.19 -12.18 -0.84
N THR A 192 -4.53 -10.98 -0.36
CA THR A 192 -4.59 -10.70 1.09
C THR A 192 -5.72 -11.45 1.80
N LEU A 193 -6.89 -11.60 1.15
CA LEU A 193 -7.98 -12.45 1.63
C LEU A 193 -7.54 -13.91 1.71
N PHE A 194 -6.92 -14.45 0.67
CA PHE A 194 -6.40 -15.81 0.67
C PHE A 194 -5.42 -16.04 1.84
N PHE A 195 -4.46 -15.14 2.04
CA PHE A 195 -3.53 -15.23 3.17
C PHE A 195 -4.22 -15.17 4.53
N SER A 196 -5.21 -14.27 4.68
CA SER A 196 -5.97 -14.14 5.93
C SER A 196 -6.77 -15.40 6.26
N LEU A 197 -7.45 -15.99 5.28
CA LEU A 197 -8.22 -17.21 5.43
C LEU A 197 -7.32 -18.40 5.76
N ALA A 198 -6.20 -18.55 5.06
CA ALA A 198 -5.27 -19.64 5.31
C ALA A 198 -4.66 -19.56 6.72
N VAL A 199 -4.31 -18.36 7.19
CA VAL A 199 -3.83 -18.13 8.57
C VAL A 199 -4.93 -18.40 9.59
N LEU A 200 -6.17 -17.99 9.32
CA LEU A 200 -7.31 -18.27 10.19
C LEU A 200 -7.58 -19.78 10.31
N LEU A 201 -7.55 -20.51 9.19
CA LEU A 201 -7.73 -21.96 9.18
C LEU A 201 -6.64 -22.68 9.98
N ALA A 202 -5.40 -22.20 9.92
CA ALA A 202 -4.31 -22.76 10.72
C ALA A 202 -4.39 -22.40 12.21
N LEU A 203 -5.05 -21.29 12.55
CA LEU A 203 -5.33 -20.89 13.93
C LEU A 203 -6.46 -21.71 14.56
N ILE A 204 -7.47 -22.09 13.77
CA ILE A 204 -8.62 -22.88 14.25
C ILE A 204 -8.24 -24.34 14.51
N ARG A 205 -7.24 -24.88 13.80
CA ARG A 205 -6.82 -26.28 13.99
C ARG A 205 -6.08 -26.45 15.33
N PRO A 206 -6.63 -27.22 16.29
CA PRO A 206 -5.97 -27.46 17.57
C PRO A 206 -4.64 -28.17 17.35
N GLY A 207 -3.57 -27.65 17.98
CA GLY A 207 -2.25 -28.27 17.93
C GLY A 207 -2.24 -29.57 18.74
N PRO A 208 -1.55 -30.63 18.27
CA PRO A 208 -1.35 -31.85 19.06
C PRO A 208 -0.42 -31.52 20.24
N GLY A 209 -0.99 -31.21 21.41
CA GLY A 209 -0.24 -30.90 22.63
C GLY A 209 -0.57 -29.54 23.27
N ALA A 210 -1.84 -29.28 23.57
CA ALA A 210 -2.36 -27.99 24.06
C ALA A 210 -1.81 -27.49 25.42
N GLY A 211 -0.93 -28.23 26.09
CA GLY A 211 -0.46 -27.90 27.45
C GLY A 211 0.64 -26.83 27.54
N THR A 212 1.30 -26.44 26.45
CA THR A 212 2.43 -25.46 26.46
C THR A 212 2.33 -24.38 25.36
N GLY A 213 1.17 -24.26 24.70
CA GLY A 213 0.97 -23.51 23.44
C GLY A 213 0.68 -22.01 23.56
N GLU A 214 0.44 -21.47 24.76
CA GLU A 214 -0.11 -20.12 24.95
C GLU A 214 0.74 -19.00 24.33
N ARG A 215 2.08 -19.13 24.39
CA ARG A 215 3.01 -18.16 23.79
C ARG A 215 3.04 -18.23 22.27
N ALA A 216 2.88 -19.43 21.69
CA ALA A 216 2.82 -19.62 20.24
C ALA A 216 1.50 -19.07 19.68
N ASP A 217 0.40 -19.27 20.39
CA ASP A 217 -0.92 -18.77 19.99
C ASP A 217 -0.99 -17.24 20.02
N ARG A 218 -0.33 -16.58 21.00
CA ARG A 218 -0.21 -15.12 21.03
C ARG A 218 0.51 -14.56 19.81
N LEU A 219 1.60 -15.20 19.36
CA LEU A 219 2.34 -14.78 18.16
C LEU A 219 1.52 -14.96 16.88
N LYS A 220 0.82 -16.08 16.74
CA LYS A 220 -0.07 -16.34 15.60
C LYS A 220 -1.24 -15.34 15.56
N ARG A 221 -1.88 -15.05 16.69
CA ARG A 221 -2.98 -14.08 16.80
C ARG A 221 -2.53 -12.66 16.44
N ARG A 222 -1.31 -12.25 16.84
CA ARG A 222 -0.72 -10.97 16.45
C ARG A 222 -0.47 -10.87 14.95
N ALA A 223 0.03 -11.95 14.34
CA ALA A 223 0.24 -12.02 12.90
C ALA A 223 -1.09 -11.94 12.14
N PHE A 224 -2.10 -12.68 12.58
CA PHE A 224 -3.45 -12.63 12.01
C PHE A 224 -4.08 -11.24 12.11
N HIS A 225 -4.02 -10.60 13.29
CA HIS A 225 -4.52 -9.24 13.46
C HIS A 225 -3.85 -8.25 12.49
N THR A 226 -2.53 -8.38 12.28
CA THR A 226 -1.83 -7.57 11.28
C THR A 226 -2.40 -7.77 9.87
N ILE A 227 -2.56 -9.03 9.45
CA ILE A 227 -3.06 -9.37 8.11
C ILE A 227 -4.49 -8.83 7.94
N VAL A 228 -5.36 -9.03 8.92
CA VAL A 228 -6.76 -8.54 8.88
C VAL A 228 -6.82 -7.01 8.75
N VAL A 229 -5.99 -6.28 9.50
CA VAL A 229 -5.92 -4.82 9.39
C VAL A 229 -5.47 -4.39 7.99
N ILE A 230 -4.45 -5.03 7.43
CA ILE A 230 -3.98 -4.75 6.06
C ILE A 230 -5.11 -5.07 5.06
N THR A 231 -5.73 -6.24 5.16
CA THR A 231 -6.84 -6.66 4.30
C THR A 231 -8.00 -5.66 4.36
N GLY A 232 -8.41 -5.24 5.56
CA GLY A 232 -9.49 -4.26 5.73
C GLY A 232 -9.20 -2.93 5.06
N VAL A 233 -7.95 -2.46 5.12
CA VAL A 233 -7.56 -1.21 4.49
C VAL A 233 -7.41 -1.31 2.97
N VAL A 234 -6.93 -2.44 2.45
CA VAL A 234 -6.91 -2.68 0.99
C VAL A 234 -8.34 -2.81 0.46
N LEU A 235 -9.26 -3.45 1.20
CA LEU A 235 -10.69 -3.50 0.88
C LEU A 235 -11.33 -2.12 0.87
N LEU A 236 -11.05 -1.27 1.88
CA LEU A 236 -11.52 0.11 1.93
C LEU A 236 -11.04 0.91 0.71
N ARG A 237 -9.78 0.73 0.31
CA ARG A 237 -9.23 1.36 -0.88
C ARG A 237 -9.94 0.89 -2.15
N LEU A 238 -10.15 -0.43 -2.31
CA LEU A 238 -10.87 -0.99 -3.45
C LEU A 238 -12.31 -0.48 -3.51
N SER A 239 -13.05 -0.54 -2.40
CA SER A 239 -14.46 -0.12 -2.35
C SER A 239 -14.60 1.37 -2.63
N GLY A 240 -13.74 2.21 -2.04
CA GLY A 240 -13.68 3.64 -2.34
C GLY A 240 -13.38 3.90 -3.81
N THR A 241 -12.46 3.12 -4.41
CA THR A 241 -12.12 3.24 -5.83
C THR A 241 -13.29 2.91 -6.74
N MET A 242 -13.95 1.78 -6.49
CA MET A 242 -15.13 1.36 -7.25
C MET A 242 -16.29 2.35 -7.10
N CYS A 243 -16.53 2.84 -5.87
CA CYS A 243 -17.56 3.82 -5.58
C CYS A 243 -17.33 5.13 -6.33
N CYS A 244 -16.11 5.67 -6.31
CA CYS A 244 -15.77 6.91 -7.02
C CYS A 244 -15.92 6.76 -8.53
N ILE A 245 -15.49 5.63 -9.10
CA ILE A 245 -15.63 5.37 -10.55
C ILE A 245 -17.11 5.30 -10.91
N LEU A 246 -17.91 4.53 -10.19
CA LEU A 246 -19.34 4.38 -10.45
C LEU A 246 -20.07 5.73 -10.32
N LEU A 247 -19.78 6.48 -9.26
CA LEU A 247 -20.39 7.79 -9.01
C LEU A 247 -19.96 8.81 -10.07
N SER A 248 -18.70 8.78 -10.51
CA SER A 248 -18.21 9.66 -11.60
C SER A 248 -18.90 9.36 -12.93
N ALA A 249 -19.22 8.09 -13.21
CA ALA A 249 -19.97 7.69 -14.39
C ALA A 249 -21.44 8.13 -14.29
N ALA A 250 -22.05 8.04 -13.10
CA ALA A 250 -23.42 8.47 -12.87
C ALA A 250 -23.60 10.00 -12.92
N LEU A 251 -22.66 10.76 -12.35
CA LEU A 251 -22.80 12.22 -12.16
C LEU A 251 -22.25 13.07 -13.33
N LYS A 252 -22.02 12.49 -14.52
CA LYS A 252 -21.48 13.19 -15.72
C LYS A 252 -20.34 14.17 -15.40
N ASN A 253 -19.12 13.65 -15.26
CA ASN A 253 -17.86 14.42 -15.24
C ASN A 253 -17.56 15.24 -13.96
N ASN A 254 -17.96 14.76 -12.78
CA ASN A 254 -17.57 15.41 -11.53
C ASN A 254 -16.13 15.06 -11.11
N CYS A 255 -15.19 15.91 -11.52
CA CYS A 255 -13.78 15.92 -11.12
C CYS A 255 -13.54 15.75 -9.61
N THR A 256 -14.41 16.37 -8.82
CA THR A 256 -14.41 16.30 -7.35
C THR A 256 -14.48 14.85 -6.85
N VAL A 257 -15.35 14.04 -7.45
CA VAL A 257 -15.53 12.63 -7.07
C VAL A 257 -14.27 11.83 -7.38
N LEU A 258 -13.64 12.09 -8.51
CA LEU A 258 -12.47 11.34 -8.94
C LEU A 258 -11.22 11.72 -8.13
N LEU A 259 -11.07 13.00 -7.77
CA LEU A 259 -10.04 13.45 -6.84
C LEU A 259 -10.25 12.95 -5.42
N SER A 260 -11.50 12.62 -5.04
CA SER A 260 -11.78 12.05 -3.72
C SER A 260 -11.13 10.68 -3.48
N LEU A 261 -10.73 9.98 -4.56
CA LEU A 261 -9.94 8.73 -4.52
C LEU A 261 -8.68 8.83 -3.65
N ILE A 262 -8.06 10.01 -3.61
CA ILE A 262 -6.82 10.22 -2.85
C ILE A 262 -7.07 10.00 -1.36
N TRP A 263 -8.23 10.40 -0.85
CA TRP A 263 -8.59 10.21 0.56
C TRP A 263 -8.73 8.73 0.93
N PHE A 264 -9.19 7.89 0.01
CA PHE A 264 -9.24 6.43 0.23
C PHE A 264 -7.87 5.76 0.20
N CYS A 265 -6.84 6.42 -0.34
CA CYS A 265 -5.45 5.94 -0.32
C CYS A 265 -4.74 6.27 1.00
N LEU A 266 -5.20 7.27 1.75
CA LEU A 266 -4.59 7.69 3.01
C LEU A 266 -4.50 6.54 4.03
N PRO A 267 -5.58 5.79 4.35
CA PRO A 267 -5.48 4.69 5.31
C PRO A 267 -4.42 3.65 4.92
N SER A 268 -4.29 3.34 3.63
CA SER A 268 -3.28 2.39 3.12
C SER A 268 -1.85 2.83 3.40
N SER A 269 -1.64 4.14 3.45
CA SER A 269 -0.33 4.77 3.67
C SER A 269 0.06 4.72 5.15
N TYR A 270 -0.92 4.83 6.06
CA TYR A 270 -0.66 4.82 7.50
C TYR A 270 -0.55 3.43 8.15
N VAL A 271 -1.18 2.41 7.57
CA VAL A 271 -1.24 1.07 8.20
C VAL A 271 0.14 0.52 8.56
N LEU A 272 1.10 0.54 7.63
CA LEU A 272 2.41 -0.05 7.89
C LEU A 272 3.27 0.76 8.88
N PRO A 273 3.38 2.09 8.72
CA PRO A 273 4.04 2.94 9.70
C PRO A 273 3.49 2.79 11.13
N LEU A 274 2.16 2.79 11.28
CA LEU A 274 1.51 2.61 12.58
C LEU A 274 1.75 1.22 13.14
N LEU A 275 1.71 0.20 12.30
CA LEU A 275 2.01 -1.17 12.69
C LEU A 275 3.47 -1.33 13.16
N PHE A 276 4.42 -0.66 12.50
CA PHE A 276 5.82 -0.62 12.92
C PHE A 276 5.94 0.03 14.30
N LEU A 277 5.29 1.17 14.51
CA LEU A 277 5.32 1.89 15.77
C LEU A 277 4.67 1.09 16.91
N HIS A 278 3.55 0.43 16.64
CA HIS A 278 2.89 -0.50 17.56
C HIS A 278 3.82 -1.66 17.95
N ARG A 279 4.60 -2.19 17.00
CA ARG A 279 5.55 -3.27 17.29
C ARG A 279 6.74 -2.84 18.12
N ALA A 280 7.18 -1.59 17.98
CA ALA A 280 8.23 -1.01 18.79
C ALA A 280 7.82 -0.79 20.25
N GLY A 281 6.54 -1.00 20.61
CA GLY A 281 6.04 -0.79 21.97
C GLY A 281 6.03 0.69 22.39
N LYS A 282 6.08 1.60 21.41
CA LYS A 282 6.20 3.04 21.61
C LYS A 282 4.87 3.79 21.45
N LEU A 283 3.76 3.08 21.21
CA LEU A 283 2.43 3.68 21.24
C LEU A 283 1.95 3.73 22.71
N PRO A 284 1.76 4.93 23.29
CA PRO A 284 1.39 5.09 24.69
C PRO A 284 -0.03 4.61 25.04
N CYS A 285 -0.90 4.30 24.07
CA CYS A 285 -2.34 4.11 24.32
C CYS A 285 -2.83 2.68 24.57
N PHE A 286 -1.98 1.64 24.53
CA PHE A 286 -2.42 0.26 24.80
C PHE A 286 -1.41 -0.49 25.68
N LYS A 287 -1.19 0.01 26.91
CA LYS A 287 -0.84 -0.89 28.00
C LYS A 287 -2.12 -1.59 28.42
N TYR A 288 -2.37 -2.78 27.89
CA TYR A 288 -3.20 -3.73 28.63
C TYR A 288 -2.37 -4.14 29.83
N ASP A 289 -2.77 -3.67 31.01
CA ASP A 289 -2.25 -4.12 32.28
C ASP A 289 -2.40 -5.64 32.35
N THR A 290 -1.28 -6.32 32.12
CA THR A 290 -1.13 -7.72 32.51
C THR A 290 -0.65 -7.67 33.95
N VAL A 291 -1.57 -7.25 34.82
CA VAL A 291 -1.46 -7.40 36.27
C VAL A 291 -2.31 -8.63 36.62
N GLY A 292 -1.66 -9.67 37.13
CA GLY A 292 -2.35 -10.80 37.75
C GLY A 292 -1.82 -12.17 37.34
N SER A 293 -0.56 -12.47 37.67
CA SER A 293 -0.08 -13.85 37.95
C SER A 293 1.37 -13.83 38.46
N GLU A 294 1.61 -13.14 39.58
CA GLU A 294 2.86 -13.29 40.33
C GLU A 294 2.64 -12.99 41.83
N GLU A 295 1.73 -13.75 42.43
CA GLU A 295 1.58 -13.99 43.87
C GLU A 295 0.72 -15.26 43.93
N ARG A 296 1.06 -16.38 44.57
CA ARG A 296 1.89 -16.60 45.74
C ARG A 296 2.07 -18.13 45.86
N GLU A 297 3.26 -18.66 45.63
CA GLU A 297 3.65 -20.00 46.08
C GLU A 297 5.14 -19.97 46.40
N GLN A 298 5.46 -19.72 47.67
CA GLN A 298 6.69 -20.21 48.29
C GLN A 298 6.33 -20.71 49.71
N PRO A 299 7.01 -21.79 50.15
CA PRO A 299 6.53 -22.75 51.16
C PRO A 299 6.57 -22.26 52.61
#